data_AF-A0A062VK26-F1
#
_entry.id   AF-A0A062VK26-F1
#
_cell.length_a   1.000
_cell.length_b   1.000
_cell.length_c   1.000
_cell.angle_alpha   90.00
_cell.angle_beta   90.00
_cell.angle_gamma   90.00
#
_symmetry.space_group_name_H-M   'P 1'
#
loop_
_entity.id
_entity.type
_entity.pdbx_description
1 polymer ?
#
loop_
_entity_poly.entity_id
_entity_poly.type
_entity_poly.pdbx_seq_one_letter_code
_entity_poly.pdbx_strand_id
1 'polypeptide(L)'
;MLYASYRDVSRAGWRWPHFTPQELACRCGGRGCRGAYWHDAAFLDALEALRAEMGRPLKINSGHRCAIWNAVVGGVPNSEHRRMAVDIAFGRHDRRAMVAAAERLGFTGIGIARSFLHLDRRDGRTLDLSEGGRSVMSDIIGLAASAAGGGVFGLVGTVIGRVAGLIERRQDNTQERARWAHDAAMQEARMRELAAATEAQIKLADAAGAWRGLAASMEAEAAIGDSYRWVNAVRALTRPLLTLLLWIITGLVYLGATTEARMGIVETATFAATAATLWWFGDRGQKGR
;
A
#
# COMPACT_ATOMS: atom_id res chain seq x y z
N MET A 1 8.39 -2.25 -22.97
CA MET A 1 9.69 -2.09 -22.27
C MET A 1 9.57 -1.02 -21.21
N LEU A 2 10.04 -1.27 -19.98
CA LEU A 2 10.03 -0.29 -18.90
C LEU A 2 11.34 0.51 -18.86
N TYR A 3 11.24 1.83 -18.81
CA TYR A 3 12.33 2.78 -18.57
C TYR A 3 12.26 3.31 -17.14
N ALA A 4 13.41 3.43 -16.48
CA ALA A 4 13.49 3.93 -15.10
C ALA A 4 13.07 5.41 -14.98
N SER A 5 13.34 6.21 -16.01
CA SER A 5 12.86 7.57 -16.17
C SER A 5 12.42 7.82 -17.62
N TYR A 6 11.38 8.62 -17.82
CA TYR A 6 11.01 9.14 -19.14
C TYR A 6 12.12 9.94 -19.82
N ARG A 7 13.10 10.44 -19.03
CA ARG A 7 14.28 11.16 -19.53
C ARG A 7 15.29 10.24 -20.20
N ASP A 8 15.24 8.95 -19.90
CA ASP A 8 16.15 7.95 -20.46
C ASP A 8 15.71 7.52 -21.87
N VAL A 9 14.54 7.98 -22.32
CA VAL A 9 13.99 7.66 -23.65
C VAL A 9 14.59 8.59 -24.69
N SER A 10 15.27 8.01 -25.68
CA SER A 10 15.74 8.79 -26.83
C SER A 10 14.56 9.42 -27.57
N ARG A 11 14.65 10.74 -27.79
CA ARG A 11 13.69 11.49 -28.61
C ARG A 11 14.01 11.41 -30.11
N ALA A 12 15.20 10.93 -30.47
CA ALA A 12 15.57 10.74 -31.86
C ALA A 12 14.73 9.61 -32.47
N GLY A 13 14.00 9.90 -33.54
CA GLY A 13 13.10 8.93 -34.19
C GLY A 13 11.75 8.72 -33.49
N TRP A 14 11.34 9.62 -32.59
CA TRP A 14 10.04 9.54 -31.93
C TRP A 14 8.89 9.72 -32.92
N ARG A 15 8.08 8.67 -33.12
CA ARG A 15 7.05 8.59 -34.18
C ARG A 15 5.69 9.21 -33.83
N TRP A 16 5.46 9.52 -32.56
CA TRP A 16 4.15 9.96 -32.04
C TRP A 16 4.20 11.44 -31.67
N PRO A 17 4.09 12.37 -32.63
CA PRO A 17 4.39 13.79 -32.44
C PRO A 17 3.50 14.46 -31.38
N HIS A 18 2.35 13.85 -31.11
CA HIS A 18 1.33 14.38 -30.24
C HIS A 18 1.39 13.88 -28.81
N PHE A 19 2.28 12.93 -28.53
CA PHE A 19 2.50 12.38 -27.21
C PHE A 19 3.97 12.45 -26.83
N THR A 20 4.22 12.63 -25.54
CA THR A 20 5.55 12.74 -24.94
C THR A 20 5.75 11.61 -23.94
N PRO A 21 6.98 11.08 -23.78
CA PRO A 21 7.26 10.12 -22.73
C PRO A 21 6.85 10.62 -21.33
N GLN A 22 7.02 11.93 -21.09
CA GLN A 22 6.71 12.55 -19.80
C GLN A 22 5.21 12.50 -19.45
N GLU A 23 4.31 12.76 -20.40
CA GLU A 23 2.87 12.77 -20.08
C GLU A 23 2.30 11.37 -19.80
N LEU A 24 2.95 10.35 -20.38
CA LEU A 24 2.64 8.92 -20.24
C LEU A 24 3.38 8.27 -19.06
N ALA A 25 4.34 8.97 -18.45
CA ALA A 25 5.13 8.47 -17.34
C ALA A 25 4.40 8.59 -15.98
N CYS A 26 4.97 7.92 -14.99
CA CYS A 26 4.46 7.96 -13.63
C CYS A 26 4.58 9.35 -13.01
N ARG A 27 3.45 9.86 -12.51
CA ARG A 27 3.29 11.18 -11.87
C ARG A 27 3.48 11.16 -10.35
N CYS A 28 4.27 10.21 -9.83
CA CYS A 28 4.52 10.10 -8.38
C CYS A 28 5.33 11.26 -7.78
N GLY A 29 5.84 12.17 -8.61
CA GLY A 29 6.64 13.32 -8.15
C GLY A 29 7.94 12.91 -7.45
N GLY A 30 8.53 11.77 -7.80
CA GLY A 30 9.75 11.27 -7.17
C GLY A 30 9.53 10.39 -5.93
N ARG A 31 8.30 10.31 -5.39
CA ARG A 31 8.01 9.57 -4.15
C ARG A 31 8.24 8.06 -4.24
N GLY A 32 8.20 7.48 -5.45
CA GLY A 32 8.39 6.05 -5.64
C GLY A 32 9.16 5.63 -6.88
N CYS A 33 9.39 6.53 -7.82
CA CYS A 33 10.25 6.31 -8.98
C CYS A 33 10.74 7.64 -9.55
N ARG A 34 11.74 7.61 -10.42
CA ARG A 34 12.29 8.80 -11.09
C ARG A 34 11.48 9.23 -12.33
N GLY A 35 10.17 8.98 -12.31
CA GLY A 35 9.29 9.15 -13.47
C GLY A 35 9.35 7.97 -14.43
N ALA A 36 9.18 6.75 -13.91
CA ALA A 36 9.17 5.53 -14.69
C ALA A 36 8.18 5.61 -15.86
N TYR A 37 8.56 5.06 -17.01
CA TYR A 37 7.80 5.13 -18.25
C TYR A 37 7.75 3.76 -18.92
N TRP A 38 6.55 3.32 -19.29
CA TRP A 38 6.39 2.09 -20.06
C TRP A 38 6.27 2.42 -21.55
N HIS A 39 7.15 1.84 -22.35
CA HIS A 39 7.16 1.98 -23.80
C HIS A 39 6.51 0.78 -24.47
N ASP A 40 5.49 1.03 -25.27
CA ASP A 40 4.86 0.04 -26.13
C ASP A 40 4.51 0.71 -27.46
N ALA A 41 5.24 0.35 -28.51
CA ALA A 41 5.08 0.98 -29.81
C ALA A 41 3.68 0.74 -30.41
N ALA A 42 3.15 -0.47 -30.27
CA ALA A 42 1.84 -0.81 -30.83
C ALA A 42 0.72 -0.09 -30.09
N PHE A 43 0.83 0.07 -28.76
CA PHE A 43 -0.09 0.89 -27.98
C PHE A 43 -0.05 2.36 -28.41
N LEU A 44 1.14 2.92 -28.59
CA LEU A 44 1.31 4.31 -29.01
C LEU A 44 0.81 4.55 -30.43
N ASP A 45 0.99 3.60 -31.35
CA ASP A 45 0.42 3.66 -32.71
C ASP A 45 -1.11 3.76 -32.66
N ALA A 46 -1.75 2.94 -31.82
CA ALA A 46 -3.20 2.99 -31.63
C ALA A 46 -3.66 4.31 -30.96
N LEU A 47 -2.89 4.83 -30.00
CA LEU A 47 -3.20 6.09 -29.31
C LEU A 47 -3.08 7.31 -30.25
N GLU A 48 -2.10 7.30 -31.15
CA GLU A 48 -1.91 8.31 -32.19
C GLU A 48 -3.03 8.25 -33.24
N ALA A 49 -3.41 7.05 -33.67
CA ALA A 49 -4.57 6.86 -34.54
C ALA A 49 -5.86 7.34 -33.87
N LEU A 50 -6.05 7.09 -32.57
CA LEU A 50 -7.21 7.57 -31.82
C LEU A 50 -7.27 9.09 -31.79
N ARG A 51 -6.14 9.76 -31.55
CA ARG A 51 -6.09 11.22 -31.60
C ARG A 51 -6.44 11.74 -33.00
N ALA A 52 -5.92 11.11 -34.05
CA ALA A 52 -6.20 11.51 -35.43
C ALA A 52 -7.70 11.37 -35.75
N GLU A 53 -8.33 10.26 -35.35
CA GLU A 53 -9.76 10.01 -35.55
C GLU A 53 -10.64 10.98 -34.76
N MET A 54 -10.25 11.33 -33.54
CA MET A 54 -10.97 12.32 -32.73
C MET A 54 -10.76 13.76 -33.22
N GLY A 55 -9.77 14.00 -34.09
CA GLY A 55 -9.48 15.30 -34.70
C GLY A 55 -9.13 16.43 -33.71
N ARG A 56 -8.89 16.11 -32.45
CA ARG A 56 -8.65 17.08 -31.36
C ARG A 56 -7.68 16.51 -30.32
N PRO A 57 -6.96 17.35 -29.56
CA PRO A 57 -6.04 16.88 -28.54
C PRO A 57 -6.70 15.95 -27.51
N LEU A 58 -6.01 14.86 -27.17
CA LEU A 58 -6.40 13.95 -26.09
C LEU A 58 -5.67 14.35 -24.81
N LYS A 59 -6.42 14.67 -23.74
CA LYS A 59 -5.82 15.04 -22.45
C LYS A 59 -5.58 13.79 -21.62
N ILE A 60 -4.31 13.41 -21.47
CA ILE A 60 -3.89 12.28 -20.63
C ILE A 60 -3.88 12.69 -19.17
N ASN A 61 -4.81 12.17 -18.38
CA ASN A 61 -4.88 12.37 -16.93
C ASN A 61 -3.84 11.49 -16.22
N SER A 62 -3.72 10.24 -16.67
CA SER A 62 -2.81 9.25 -16.09
C SER A 62 -2.27 8.32 -17.17
N GLY A 63 -0.98 7.98 -17.09
CA GLY A 63 -0.34 6.96 -17.92
C GLY A 63 0.16 5.81 -17.05
N HIS A 64 1.43 5.44 -17.18
CA HIS A 64 2.08 4.45 -16.34
C HIS A 64 2.09 4.87 -14.85
N ARG A 65 2.01 3.90 -13.92
CA ARG A 65 2.05 4.09 -12.47
C ARG A 65 3.01 3.09 -11.83
N CYS A 66 3.97 3.60 -11.04
CA CYS A 66 4.74 2.73 -10.15
C CYS A 66 3.84 2.16 -9.03
N ALA A 67 4.29 1.11 -8.34
CA ALA A 67 3.51 0.45 -7.29
C ALA A 67 3.02 1.43 -6.21
N ILE A 68 3.90 2.33 -5.76
CA ILE A 68 3.58 3.34 -4.74
C ILE A 68 2.49 4.29 -5.23
N TRP A 69 2.64 4.84 -6.44
CA TRP A 69 1.65 5.79 -6.96
C TRP A 69 0.32 5.13 -7.28
N ASN A 70 0.34 3.87 -7.75
CA ASN A 70 -0.87 3.08 -7.94
C ASN A 70 -1.65 2.91 -6.62
N ALA A 71 -0.97 2.61 -5.52
CA ALA A 71 -1.60 2.52 -4.20
C ALA A 71 -2.16 3.87 -3.73
N VAL A 72 -1.41 4.97 -3.92
CA VAL A 72 -1.83 6.32 -3.51
C VAL A 72 -3.12 6.76 -4.21
N VAL A 73 -3.30 6.40 -5.49
CA VAL A 73 -4.52 6.73 -6.25
C VAL A 73 -5.64 5.70 -6.09
N GLY A 74 -5.49 4.72 -5.19
CA GLY A 74 -6.48 3.67 -4.94
C GLY A 74 -6.60 2.64 -6.08
N GLY A 75 -5.55 2.46 -6.88
CA GLY A 75 -5.51 1.47 -7.96
C GLY A 75 -5.37 0.03 -7.45
N VAL A 76 -5.97 -0.92 -8.15
CA VAL A 76 -5.85 -2.34 -7.83
C VAL A 76 -4.43 -2.88 -8.08
N PRO A 77 -3.94 -3.88 -7.31
CA PRO A 77 -2.57 -4.38 -7.42
C PRO A 77 -2.15 -4.85 -8.82
N ASN A 78 -3.10 -5.41 -9.58
CA ASN A 78 -2.90 -5.94 -10.94
C ASN A 78 -3.35 -4.97 -12.04
N SER A 79 -3.37 -3.65 -11.76
CA SER A 79 -3.78 -2.64 -12.74
C SER A 79 -2.85 -2.59 -13.96
N GLU A 80 -3.44 -2.45 -15.15
CA GLU A 80 -2.73 -2.25 -16.42
C GLU A 80 -1.94 -0.93 -16.46
N HIS A 81 -2.26 0.03 -15.60
CA HIS A 81 -1.41 1.21 -15.40
C HIS A 81 -0.01 0.87 -14.88
N ARG A 82 0.20 -0.30 -14.25
CA ARG A 82 1.54 -0.77 -13.89
C ARG A 82 2.34 -1.27 -15.10
N ARG A 83 1.69 -1.40 -16.25
CA ARG A 83 2.29 -1.65 -17.56
C ARG A 83 1.97 -0.46 -18.46
N MET A 84 1.22 -0.65 -19.55
CA MET A 84 0.81 0.40 -20.47
C MET A 84 -0.71 0.55 -20.49
N ALA A 85 -1.19 1.62 -19.86
CA ALA A 85 -2.58 2.07 -19.94
C ALA A 85 -2.64 3.60 -19.84
N VAL A 86 -3.71 4.20 -20.35
CA VAL A 86 -3.98 5.64 -20.22
C VAL A 86 -5.40 5.92 -19.77
N ASP A 87 -5.54 6.92 -18.92
CA ASP A 87 -6.82 7.53 -18.60
C ASP A 87 -6.92 8.86 -19.34
N ILE A 88 -7.87 8.96 -20.27
CA ILE A 88 -8.05 10.13 -21.14
C ILE A 88 -9.30 10.89 -20.71
N ALA A 89 -9.17 12.19 -20.42
CA ALA A 89 -10.34 13.00 -20.10
C ALA A 89 -11.26 13.12 -21.32
N PHE A 90 -12.58 12.99 -21.12
CA PHE A 90 -13.54 13.22 -22.20
C PHE A 90 -13.48 14.67 -22.70
N GLY A 91 -13.32 15.65 -21.80
CA GLY A 91 -13.23 17.06 -22.19
C GLY A 91 -14.41 17.49 -23.08
N ARG A 92 -14.11 17.88 -24.32
CA ARG A 92 -15.10 18.28 -25.35
C ARG A 92 -15.35 17.20 -26.41
N HIS A 93 -14.88 15.98 -26.17
CA HIS A 93 -15.08 14.84 -27.06
C HIS A 93 -16.45 14.20 -26.81
N ASP A 94 -17.08 13.70 -27.87
CA ASP A 94 -18.25 12.84 -27.72
C ASP A 94 -17.82 11.49 -27.13
N ARG A 95 -18.45 11.11 -26.01
CA ARG A 95 -18.05 9.91 -25.26
C ARG A 95 -18.25 8.64 -26.08
N ARG A 96 -19.35 8.54 -26.83
CA ARG A 96 -19.71 7.34 -27.59
C ARG A 96 -18.80 7.18 -28.80
N ALA A 97 -18.54 8.27 -29.51
CA ALA A 97 -17.62 8.29 -30.64
C ALA A 97 -16.21 7.87 -30.22
N MET A 98 -15.74 8.38 -29.07
CA MET A 98 -14.40 8.06 -28.56
C MET A 98 -14.26 6.59 -28.15
N VAL A 99 -15.27 6.02 -27.49
CA VAL A 99 -15.30 4.59 -27.15
C VAL A 99 -15.31 3.74 -28.42
N ALA A 100 -16.18 4.07 -29.38
CA ALA A 100 -16.30 3.31 -30.62
C ALA A 100 -15.02 3.38 -31.47
N ALA A 101 -14.33 4.52 -31.47
CA ALA A 101 -13.01 4.67 -32.10
C ALA A 101 -11.97 3.79 -31.41
N ALA A 102 -11.92 3.80 -30.08
CA ALA A 102 -11.00 2.96 -29.32
C ALA A 102 -11.22 1.46 -29.57
N GLU A 103 -12.47 0.99 -29.64
CA GLU A 103 -12.78 -0.40 -29.99
C GLU A 103 -12.27 -0.77 -31.40
N ARG A 104 -12.52 0.08 -32.40
CA ARG A 104 -12.06 -0.15 -33.79
C ARG A 104 -10.54 -0.18 -33.90
N LEU A 105 -9.86 0.64 -33.12
CA LEU A 105 -8.39 0.75 -33.12
C LEU A 105 -7.70 -0.35 -32.30
N GLY A 106 -8.46 -1.32 -31.78
CA GLY A 106 -7.91 -2.53 -31.17
C GLY A 106 -7.46 -2.35 -29.71
N PHE A 107 -8.04 -1.38 -28.99
CA PHE A 107 -7.96 -1.36 -27.53
C PHE A 107 -8.85 -2.48 -26.95
N THR A 108 -8.29 -3.31 -26.07
CA THR A 108 -8.96 -4.51 -25.56
C THR A 108 -9.43 -4.37 -24.12
N GLY A 109 -8.77 -3.51 -23.34
CA GLY A 109 -9.26 -3.07 -22.04
C GLY A 109 -9.78 -1.65 -22.15
N ILE A 110 -11.11 -1.52 -22.16
CA ILE A 110 -11.80 -0.24 -22.24
C ILE A 110 -12.67 -0.12 -21.00
N GLY A 111 -12.40 0.90 -20.18
CA GLY A 111 -13.17 1.22 -18.98
C GLY A 111 -13.76 2.62 -19.09
N ILE A 112 -15.07 2.76 -18.88
CA ILE A 112 -15.77 4.04 -19.00
C ILE A 112 -16.02 4.58 -17.59
N ALA A 113 -15.24 5.57 -17.18
CA ALA A 113 -15.47 6.29 -15.92
C ALA A 113 -16.40 7.50 -16.14
N ARG A 114 -16.79 8.17 -15.05
CA ARG A 114 -17.67 9.35 -15.12
C ARG A 114 -17.05 10.53 -15.89
N SER A 115 -15.74 10.70 -15.82
CA SER A 115 -15.00 11.87 -16.34
C SER A 115 -13.88 11.54 -17.32
N PHE A 116 -13.52 10.26 -17.48
CA PHE A 116 -12.44 9.80 -18.35
C PHE A 116 -12.72 8.43 -18.96
N LEU A 117 -11.99 8.12 -20.01
CA LEU A 117 -11.93 6.82 -20.67
C LEU A 117 -10.60 6.15 -20.32
N HIS A 118 -10.66 4.98 -19.71
CA HIS A 118 -9.52 4.11 -19.47
C HIS A 118 -9.28 3.24 -20.71
N LEU A 119 -8.03 3.19 -21.17
CA LEU A 119 -7.60 2.39 -22.32
C LEU A 119 -6.32 1.61 -22.01
N ASP A 120 -6.36 0.30 -22.20
CA ASP A 120 -5.23 -0.62 -22.17
C ASP A 120 -5.30 -1.63 -23.33
N ARG A 121 -4.21 -2.36 -23.53
CA ARG A 121 -4.12 -3.45 -24.52
C ARG A 121 -3.66 -4.73 -23.84
N ARG A 122 -4.51 -5.33 -23.03
CA ARG A 122 -4.33 -6.68 -22.47
C ARG A 122 -4.68 -7.79 -23.47
N ASP A 123 -4.02 -8.93 -23.34
CA ASP A 123 -4.33 -10.15 -24.09
C ASP A 123 -5.63 -10.78 -23.54
N GLY A 124 -6.76 -10.19 -23.90
CA GLY A 124 -8.10 -10.62 -23.47
C GLY A 124 -9.12 -9.51 -23.61
N ARG A 125 -10.24 -9.75 -24.33
CA ARG A 125 -11.34 -8.78 -24.40
C ARG A 125 -12.10 -8.81 -23.07
N THR A 126 -11.88 -7.80 -22.24
CA THR A 126 -12.70 -7.59 -21.05
C THR A 126 -13.18 -6.15 -21.07
N LEU A 127 -14.43 -5.96 -21.49
CA LEU A 127 -15.18 -4.73 -21.26
C LEU A 127 -15.55 -4.73 -19.78
N ASP A 128 -14.76 -4.06 -18.96
CA ASP A 128 -15.09 -3.87 -17.55
C ASP A 128 -16.12 -2.74 -17.45
N LEU A 129 -17.39 -3.12 -17.52
CA LEU A 129 -18.52 -2.25 -17.32
C LEU A 129 -18.68 -2.00 -15.81
N SER A 130 -17.80 -1.18 -15.22
CA SER A 130 -18.10 -0.58 -13.93
C SER A 130 -19.33 0.31 -14.09
N GLU A 131 -20.43 -0.15 -13.49
CA GLU A 131 -21.83 0.29 -13.59
C GLU A 131 -22.10 1.75 -13.99
N GLY A 132 -22.84 1.91 -15.10
CA GLY A 132 -23.59 3.13 -15.40
C GLY A 132 -23.86 3.42 -16.88
N GLY A 133 -24.50 2.51 -17.64
CA GLY A 133 -25.02 2.87 -18.98
C GLY A 133 -25.33 1.68 -19.89
N ARG A 134 -26.62 1.46 -20.17
CA ARG A 134 -27.14 0.40 -21.06
C ARG A 134 -26.72 0.61 -22.53
N SER A 135 -26.42 -0.48 -23.22
CA SER A 135 -26.20 -0.50 -24.68
C SER A 135 -27.51 -0.24 -25.43
N VAL A 136 -27.55 0.87 -26.16
CA VAL A 136 -28.68 1.30 -27.02
C VAL A 136 -28.82 0.42 -28.27
N MET A 137 -27.79 -0.36 -28.63
CA MET A 137 -27.77 -1.15 -29.87
C MET A 137 -28.51 -2.49 -29.72
N SER A 138 -28.52 -3.10 -28.53
CA SER A 138 -29.25 -4.36 -28.29
C SER A 138 -30.76 -4.17 -28.17
N ASP A 139 -31.21 -2.97 -27.74
CA ASP A 139 -32.63 -2.65 -27.61
C ASP A 139 -33.30 -2.43 -28.97
N ILE A 140 -32.59 -1.93 -30.00
CA ILE A 140 -33.17 -1.66 -31.33
C ILE A 140 -33.38 -2.96 -32.12
N ILE A 141 -32.45 -3.91 -32.01
CA ILE A 141 -32.55 -5.22 -32.68
C ILE A 141 -33.62 -6.09 -31.99
N GLY A 142 -33.75 -6.00 -30.67
CA GLY A 142 -34.84 -6.67 -29.92
C GLY A 142 -36.23 -6.07 -30.14
N LEU A 143 -36.32 -4.74 -30.37
CA LEU A 143 -37.59 -4.05 -30.63
C LEU A 143 -38.10 -4.30 -32.06
N ALA A 144 -37.21 -4.42 -33.05
CA ALA A 144 -37.57 -4.79 -34.43
C ALA A 144 -38.05 -6.25 -34.52
N ALA A 145 -37.44 -7.17 -33.77
CA ALA A 145 -37.88 -8.57 -33.71
C ALA A 145 -39.25 -8.74 -33.01
N SER A 146 -39.57 -7.87 -32.04
CA SER A 146 -40.85 -7.92 -31.31
C SER A 146 -42.02 -7.29 -32.09
N ALA A 147 -41.73 -6.34 -32.99
CA ALA A 147 -42.75 -5.69 -33.83
C ALA A 147 -43.22 -6.55 -35.01
N ALA A 148 -42.42 -7.53 -35.44
CA ALA A 148 -42.74 -8.41 -36.57
C ALA A 148 -43.64 -9.62 -36.19
N GLY A 149 -43.91 -9.84 -34.90
CA GLY A 149 -44.44 -11.13 -34.42
C GLY A 149 -45.91 -11.23 -33.99
N GLY A 150 -46.64 -10.16 -33.66
CA GLY A 150 -48.07 -10.31 -33.29
C GLY A 150 -48.70 -9.15 -32.53
N GLY A 151 -49.90 -8.73 -32.97
CA GLY A 151 -50.69 -7.67 -32.35
C GLY A 151 -51.15 -7.98 -30.92
N VAL A 152 -51.50 -6.92 -30.16
CA VAL A 152 -52.12 -6.80 -28.81
C VAL A 152 -51.61 -7.72 -27.67
N PHE A 153 -51.41 -9.02 -27.92
CA PHE A 153 -50.81 -9.99 -26.99
C PHE A 153 -49.31 -9.77 -26.74
N GLY A 154 -48.55 -9.16 -27.67
CA GLY A 154 -47.13 -8.84 -27.48
C GLY A 154 -46.84 -7.77 -26.41
N LEU A 155 -47.81 -6.89 -26.12
CA LEU A 155 -47.72 -5.86 -25.09
C LEU A 155 -47.96 -6.42 -23.68
N VAL A 156 -48.79 -7.46 -23.56
CA VAL A 156 -49.07 -8.12 -22.27
C VAL A 156 -47.89 -8.99 -21.82
N GLY A 157 -47.25 -9.70 -22.76
CA GLY A 157 -46.05 -10.50 -22.48
C GLY A 157 -44.83 -9.68 -22.01
N THR A 158 -44.66 -8.45 -22.54
CA THR A 158 -43.55 -7.56 -22.16
C THR A 158 -43.74 -6.91 -20.78
N VAL A 159 -44.98 -6.63 -20.37
CA VAL A 159 -45.28 -6.10 -19.03
C VAL A 159 -45.11 -7.20 -17.98
N ILE A 160 -45.63 -8.40 -18.21
CA ILE A 160 -45.49 -9.54 -17.28
C ILE A 160 -44.00 -9.94 -17.16
N GLY A 161 -43.27 -10.01 -18.28
CA GLY A 161 -41.84 -10.33 -18.29
C GLY A 161 -40.96 -9.29 -17.57
N ARG A 162 -41.31 -7.99 -17.63
CA ARG A 162 -40.58 -6.94 -16.89
C ARG A 162 -40.83 -7.00 -15.38
N VAL A 163 -42.04 -7.33 -14.95
CA VAL A 163 -42.36 -7.47 -13.52
C VAL A 163 -41.68 -8.72 -12.94
N ALA A 164 -41.73 -9.85 -13.64
CA ALA A 164 -41.02 -11.07 -13.25
C ALA A 164 -39.51 -10.84 -13.18
N GLY A 165 -38.92 -10.21 -14.21
CA GLY A 165 -37.48 -9.91 -14.25
C GLY A 165 -36.99 -8.89 -13.21
N LEU A 166 -37.88 -8.03 -12.68
CA LEU A 166 -37.55 -7.14 -11.55
C LEU A 166 -37.48 -7.89 -10.22
N ILE A 167 -38.31 -8.92 -10.06
CA ILE A 167 -38.32 -9.77 -8.86
C ILE A 167 -37.11 -10.72 -8.88
N GLU A 168 -36.84 -11.37 -10.02
CA GLU A 168 -35.63 -12.19 -10.22
C GLU A 168 -34.35 -11.37 -10.00
N ARG A 169 -34.23 -10.17 -10.60
CA ARG A 169 -33.07 -9.31 -10.37
C ARG A 169 -32.88 -8.89 -8.93
N ARG A 170 -33.96 -8.77 -8.14
CA ARG A 170 -33.82 -8.50 -6.70
C ARG A 170 -33.27 -9.72 -5.98
N GLN A 171 -33.72 -10.93 -6.34
CA GLN A 171 -33.20 -12.17 -5.77
C GLN A 171 -31.73 -12.40 -6.15
N ASP A 172 -31.37 -12.22 -7.42
CA ASP A 172 -29.99 -12.32 -7.89
C ASP A 172 -29.08 -11.29 -7.21
N ASN A 173 -29.51 -10.02 -7.13
CA ASN A 173 -28.75 -8.99 -6.42
C ASN A 173 -28.55 -9.32 -4.93
N THR A 174 -29.53 -9.94 -4.26
CA THR A 174 -29.34 -10.37 -2.87
C THR A 174 -28.33 -11.51 -2.75
N GLN A 175 -28.35 -12.45 -3.69
CA GLN A 175 -27.40 -13.57 -3.71
C GLN A 175 -25.99 -13.12 -4.08
N GLU A 176 -25.84 -12.19 -5.01
CA GLU A 176 -24.55 -11.58 -5.38
C GLU A 176 -23.97 -10.77 -4.23
N ARG A 177 -24.80 -9.96 -3.54
CA ARG A 177 -24.37 -9.24 -2.33
C ARG A 177 -23.92 -10.20 -1.23
N ALA A 178 -24.61 -11.33 -1.05
CA ALA A 178 -24.22 -12.36 -0.09
C ALA A 178 -22.87 -13.01 -0.48
N ARG A 179 -22.63 -13.28 -1.76
CA ARG A 179 -21.33 -13.77 -2.26
C ARG A 179 -20.20 -12.77 -2.03
N TRP A 180 -20.41 -11.50 -2.38
CA TRP A 180 -19.41 -10.46 -2.14
C TRP A 180 -19.13 -10.24 -0.65
N ALA A 181 -20.16 -10.33 0.20
CA ALA A 181 -19.98 -10.27 1.65
C ALA A 181 -19.16 -11.46 2.17
N HIS A 182 -19.40 -12.67 1.65
CA HIS A 182 -18.60 -13.85 1.98
C HIS A 182 -17.15 -13.71 1.52
N ASP A 183 -16.92 -13.25 0.29
CA ASP A 183 -15.58 -13.04 -0.26
C ASP A 183 -14.81 -11.99 0.54
N ALA A 184 -15.47 -10.88 0.90
CA ALA A 184 -14.89 -9.85 1.76
C ALA A 184 -14.54 -10.38 3.15
N ALA A 185 -15.43 -11.18 3.76
CA ALA A 185 -15.19 -11.80 5.06
C ALA A 185 -14.02 -12.79 5.01
N MET A 186 -13.89 -13.58 3.94
CA MET A 186 -12.78 -14.48 3.73
C MET A 186 -11.45 -13.74 3.57
N GLN A 187 -11.43 -12.62 2.84
CA GLN A 187 -10.24 -11.76 2.72
C GLN A 187 -9.86 -11.14 4.06
N GLU A 188 -10.84 -10.66 4.82
CA GLU A 188 -10.59 -10.10 6.15
C GLU A 188 -10.03 -11.17 7.12
N ALA A 189 -10.57 -12.39 7.09
CA ALA A 189 -10.06 -13.51 7.88
C ALA A 189 -8.60 -13.85 7.53
N ARG A 190 -8.26 -13.91 6.24
CA ARG A 190 -6.87 -14.12 5.77
C ARG A 190 -5.92 -13.01 6.22
N MET A 191 -6.37 -11.76 6.17
CA MET A 191 -5.59 -10.61 6.63
C MET A 191 -5.32 -10.69 8.15
N ARG A 192 -6.32 -11.10 8.94
CA ARG A 192 -6.15 -11.31 10.39
C ARG A 192 -5.19 -12.46 10.70
N GLU A 193 -5.29 -13.57 9.97
CA GLU A 193 -4.37 -14.70 10.11
C GLU A 193 -2.93 -14.28 9.78
N LEU A 194 -2.73 -13.56 8.67
CA LEU A 194 -1.41 -13.06 8.27
C LEU A 194 -0.83 -12.09 9.31
N ALA A 195 -1.66 -11.19 9.86
CA ALA A 195 -1.24 -10.27 10.91
C ALA A 195 -0.82 -11.02 12.17
N ALA A 196 -1.61 -12.00 12.62
CA ALA A 196 -1.29 -12.83 13.77
C ALA A 196 -0.01 -13.67 13.55
N ALA A 197 0.15 -14.24 12.36
CA ALA A 197 1.35 -15.01 11.99
C ALA A 197 2.60 -14.11 11.97
N THR A 198 2.49 -12.89 11.43
CA THR A 198 3.57 -11.91 11.42
C THR A 198 3.96 -11.50 12.84
N GLU A 199 2.98 -11.23 13.70
CA GLU A 199 3.23 -10.90 15.10
C GLU A 199 3.92 -12.04 15.85
N ALA A 200 3.48 -13.29 15.63
CA ALA A 200 4.12 -14.47 16.21
C ALA A 200 5.58 -14.62 15.72
N GLN A 201 5.83 -14.37 14.43
CA GLN A 201 7.17 -14.40 13.85
C GLN A 201 8.09 -13.32 14.44
N ILE A 202 7.58 -12.11 14.64
CA ILE A 202 8.32 -11.02 15.30
C ILE A 202 8.69 -11.44 16.72
N LYS A 203 7.75 -11.96 17.51
CA LYS A 203 8.00 -12.43 18.88
C LYS A 203 9.07 -13.54 18.94
N LEU A 204 9.04 -14.48 17.99
CA LEU A 204 10.05 -15.52 17.88
C LEU A 204 11.43 -14.95 17.50
N ALA A 205 11.47 -13.99 16.58
CA ALA A 205 12.70 -13.32 16.16
C ALA A 205 13.33 -12.51 17.31
N ASP A 206 12.51 -11.79 18.09
CA ASP A 206 12.94 -11.05 19.27
C ASP A 206 13.47 -11.97 20.36
N ALA A 207 12.75 -13.07 20.66
CA ALA A 207 13.21 -14.07 21.61
C ALA A 207 14.55 -14.67 21.16
N ALA A 208 14.67 -15.09 19.90
CA ALA A 208 15.91 -15.61 19.34
C ALA A 208 17.05 -14.58 19.35
N GLY A 209 16.75 -13.31 19.11
CA GLY A 209 17.68 -12.19 19.21
C GLY A 209 18.19 -11.98 20.64
N ALA A 210 17.29 -12.03 21.63
CA ALA A 210 17.64 -11.93 23.04
C ALA A 210 18.55 -13.10 23.48
N TRP A 211 18.22 -14.33 23.08
CA TRP A 211 19.07 -15.50 23.34
C TRP A 211 20.43 -15.40 22.67
N ARG A 212 20.50 -14.91 21.42
CA ARG A 212 21.77 -14.65 20.73
C ARG A 212 22.60 -13.58 21.44
N GLY A 213 21.99 -12.51 21.92
CA GLY A 213 22.66 -11.47 22.68
C GLY A 213 23.23 -12.00 24.00
N LEU A 214 22.47 -12.83 24.72
CA LEU A 214 22.93 -13.49 25.93
C LEU A 214 24.10 -14.44 25.63
N ALA A 215 23.97 -15.29 24.60
CA ALA A 215 25.02 -16.21 24.20
C ALA A 215 26.33 -15.47 23.84
N ALA A 216 26.24 -14.39 23.04
CA ALA A 216 27.39 -13.56 22.71
C ALA A 216 28.03 -12.91 23.95
N SER A 217 27.22 -12.48 24.93
CA SER A 217 27.73 -11.97 26.20
C SER A 217 28.47 -13.05 27.00
N MET A 218 27.91 -14.26 27.05
CA MET A 218 28.54 -15.39 27.75
C MET A 218 29.82 -15.83 27.07
N GLU A 219 29.85 -15.87 25.74
CA GLU A 219 31.06 -16.15 24.95
C GLU A 219 32.12 -15.08 25.16
N ALA A 220 31.74 -13.79 25.18
CA ALA A 220 32.65 -12.70 25.47
C ALA A 220 33.23 -12.80 26.89
N GLU A 221 32.40 -13.14 27.89
CA GLU A 221 32.85 -13.38 29.27
C GLU A 221 33.80 -14.58 29.36
N ALA A 222 33.51 -15.66 28.64
CA ALA A 222 34.34 -16.86 28.58
C ALA A 222 35.66 -16.62 27.82
N ALA A 223 35.68 -15.69 26.85
CA ALA A 223 36.87 -15.30 26.10
C ALA A 223 37.83 -14.42 26.91
N ILE A 224 37.35 -13.81 28.01
CA ILE A 224 38.22 -13.18 29.00
C ILE A 224 38.95 -14.32 29.72
N GLY A 225 40.17 -14.61 29.29
CA GLY A 225 40.98 -15.67 29.89
C GLY A 225 41.14 -15.52 31.40
N ASP A 226 41.28 -16.66 32.10
CA ASP A 226 41.43 -16.69 33.55
C ASP A 226 42.60 -15.79 33.99
N SER A 227 42.27 -14.71 34.72
CA SER A 227 43.28 -13.98 35.47
C SER A 227 43.75 -14.82 36.66
N TYR A 228 44.86 -14.44 37.29
CA TYR A 228 45.34 -15.14 38.49
C TYR A 228 44.24 -15.18 39.57
N ARG A 229 44.04 -16.34 40.21
CA ARG A 229 42.96 -16.56 41.20
C ARG A 229 42.90 -15.49 42.30
N TRP A 230 44.04 -14.91 42.69
CA TRP A 230 44.10 -13.84 43.68
C TRP A 230 43.58 -12.50 43.14
N VAL A 231 43.77 -12.20 41.85
CA VAL A 231 43.22 -10.99 41.20
C VAL A 231 41.69 -11.06 41.19
N ASN A 232 41.14 -12.24 40.87
CA ASN A 232 39.69 -12.46 40.93
C ASN A 232 39.16 -12.33 42.37
N ALA A 233 39.89 -12.83 43.37
CA ALA A 233 39.53 -12.65 44.78
C ALA A 233 39.54 -11.17 45.20
N VAL A 234 40.54 -10.39 44.80
CA VAL A 234 40.61 -8.94 45.06
C VAL A 234 39.47 -8.20 44.37
N ARG A 235 39.20 -8.49 43.08
CA ARG A 235 38.08 -7.88 42.33
C ARG A 235 36.73 -8.22 42.97
N ALA A 236 36.53 -9.47 43.40
CA ALA A 236 35.31 -9.91 44.07
C ALA A 236 35.10 -9.20 45.41
N LEU A 237 36.18 -8.91 46.14
CA LEU A 237 36.15 -8.20 47.42
C LEU A 237 36.00 -6.67 47.27
N THR A 238 36.37 -6.10 46.12
CA THR A 238 36.36 -4.63 45.92
C THR A 238 34.96 -4.05 46.12
N ARG A 239 33.93 -4.69 45.56
CA ARG A 239 32.54 -4.22 45.64
C ARG A 239 31.99 -4.21 47.08
N PRO A 240 32.05 -5.31 47.86
CA PRO A 240 31.59 -5.29 49.25
C PRO A 240 32.42 -4.37 50.14
N LEU A 241 33.74 -4.25 49.92
CA LEU A 241 34.58 -3.31 50.66
C LEU A 241 34.19 -1.85 50.42
N LEU A 242 33.97 -1.46 49.16
CA LEU A 242 33.52 -0.10 48.85
C LEU A 242 32.14 0.21 49.45
N THR A 243 31.22 -0.76 49.43
CA THR A 243 29.92 -0.60 50.09
C THR A 243 30.10 -0.42 51.59
N LEU A 244 30.81 -1.32 52.27
CA LEU A 244 31.06 -1.20 53.71
C LEU A 244 31.78 0.11 54.08
N LEU A 245 32.78 0.50 53.30
CA LEU A 245 33.52 1.74 53.49
C LEU A 245 32.58 2.96 53.39
N LEU A 246 31.70 3.00 52.39
CA LEU A 246 30.74 4.09 52.24
C LEU A 246 29.79 4.17 53.45
N TRP A 247 29.26 3.02 53.89
CA TRP A 247 28.41 2.95 55.09
C TRP A 247 29.13 3.43 56.34
N ILE A 248 30.39 3.04 56.52
CA ILE A 248 31.22 3.47 57.65
C ILE A 248 31.46 4.97 57.60
N ILE A 249 31.87 5.52 56.44
CA ILE A 249 32.12 6.96 56.30
C ILE A 249 30.84 7.75 56.55
N THR A 250 29.73 7.37 55.94
CA THR A 250 28.43 8.03 56.14
C THR A 250 27.99 7.94 57.61
N GLY A 251 28.17 6.78 58.26
CA GLY A 251 27.87 6.60 59.68
C GLY A 251 28.73 7.48 60.58
N LEU A 252 30.04 7.55 60.34
CA LEU A 252 30.97 8.40 61.09
C LEU A 252 30.62 9.89 60.94
N VAL A 253 30.33 10.33 59.70
CA VAL A 253 29.91 11.71 59.42
C VAL A 253 28.60 12.04 60.14
N TYR A 254 27.61 11.14 60.11
CA TYR A 254 26.32 11.33 60.77
C TYR A 254 26.45 11.40 62.30
N LEU A 255 27.20 10.48 62.91
CA LEU A 255 27.40 10.44 64.36
C LEU A 255 28.19 11.64 64.86
N GLY A 256 29.18 12.13 64.08
CA GLY A 256 29.97 13.32 64.39
C GLY A 256 29.29 14.67 64.12
N ALA A 257 28.16 14.69 63.42
CA ALA A 257 27.41 15.91 63.11
C ALA A 257 26.50 16.37 64.26
N THR A 258 26.24 17.68 64.34
CA THR A 258 25.25 18.26 65.27
C THR A 258 23.82 17.86 64.89
N THR A 259 22.89 18.00 65.83
CA THR A 259 21.48 17.61 65.63
C THR A 259 20.84 18.34 64.44
N GLU A 260 21.19 19.61 64.21
CA GLU A 260 20.71 20.42 63.09
C GLU A 260 21.30 19.95 61.75
N ALA A 261 22.58 19.59 61.72
CA ALA A 261 23.27 19.14 60.51
C ALA A 261 22.86 17.71 60.09
N ARG A 262 22.48 16.86 61.05
CA ARG A 262 22.00 15.48 60.78
C ARG A 262 20.77 15.45 59.88
N MET A 263 19.85 16.40 60.04
CA MET A 263 18.65 16.49 59.19
C MET A 263 19.01 16.74 57.73
N GLY A 264 19.90 17.69 57.45
CA GLY A 264 20.35 17.97 56.07
C GLY A 264 21.09 16.80 55.42
N ILE A 265 21.85 16.03 56.20
CA ILE A 265 22.52 14.80 55.72
C ILE A 265 21.47 13.75 55.28
N VAL A 266 20.43 13.54 56.09
CA VAL A 266 19.36 12.56 55.78
C VAL A 266 18.59 12.97 54.52
N GLU A 267 18.24 14.24 54.38
CA GLU A 267 17.53 14.76 53.19
C GLU A 267 18.37 14.58 51.93
N THR A 268 19.65 14.96 51.98
CA THR A 268 20.58 14.83 50.84
C THR A 268 20.79 13.37 50.45
N ALA A 269 20.99 12.48 51.43
CA ALA A 269 21.16 11.06 51.19
C ALA A 269 19.89 10.43 50.58
N THR A 270 18.70 10.81 51.07
CA THR A 270 17.41 10.33 50.55
C THR A 270 17.18 10.80 49.11
N PHE A 271 17.50 12.06 48.81
CA PHE A 271 17.43 12.60 47.46
C PHE A 271 18.38 11.87 46.50
N ALA A 272 19.65 11.70 46.89
CA ALA A 272 20.65 11.01 46.08
C ALA A 272 20.28 9.53 45.84
N ALA A 273 19.76 8.84 46.85
CA ALA A 273 19.28 7.46 46.73
C ALA A 273 18.10 7.36 45.75
N THR A 274 17.15 8.30 45.83
CA THR A 274 16.01 8.37 44.92
C THR A 274 16.47 8.60 43.47
N ALA A 275 17.38 9.56 43.25
CA ALA A 275 17.94 9.86 41.94
C ALA A 275 18.72 8.67 41.34
N ALA A 276 19.51 7.97 42.16
CA ALA A 276 20.24 6.77 41.73
C ALA A 276 19.28 5.63 41.34
N THR A 277 18.20 5.43 42.10
CA THR A 277 17.20 4.40 41.82
C THR A 277 16.46 4.71 40.51
N LEU A 278 16.07 5.97 40.30
CA LEU A 278 15.46 6.43 39.06
C LEU A 278 16.40 6.31 37.85
N TRP A 279 17.70 6.55 38.03
CA TRP A 279 18.67 6.38 36.95
C TRP A 279 18.95 4.90 36.59
N TRP A 280 18.97 4.04 37.61
CA TRP A 280 19.25 2.61 37.44
C TRP A 280 18.06 1.86 36.83
N PHE A 281 16.84 2.15 37.30
CA PHE A 281 15.60 1.50 36.86
C PHE A 281 14.77 2.32 35.88
N GLY A 282 15.16 3.57 35.60
CA GLY A 282 14.50 4.40 34.61
C GLY A 282 14.55 3.74 33.24
N ASP A 283 13.40 3.68 32.58
CA ASP A 283 13.25 3.01 31.29
C ASP A 283 14.22 3.61 30.26
N ARG A 284 15.17 2.78 29.80
CA ARG A 284 16.11 3.13 28.72
C ARG A 284 15.56 2.68 27.37
N GLY A 285 14.24 2.75 27.21
CA GLY A 285 13.49 2.33 26.04
C GLY A 285 14.21 2.69 24.75
N GLN A 286 14.30 1.71 23.85
CA GLN A 286 14.95 1.86 22.56
C GLN A 286 14.47 3.15 21.91
N LYS A 287 15.37 4.13 21.75
CA LYS A 287 15.12 5.29 20.89
C LYS A 287 14.85 4.71 19.51
N GLY A 288 13.57 4.68 19.12
CA GLY A 288 13.14 4.17 17.82
C GLY A 288 14.03 4.78 16.73
N ARG A 289 14.66 3.90 15.96
CA ARG A 289 15.34 4.28 14.72
C ARG A 289 14.32 4.48 13.61
#